data_AF-A0A914V560-F1
#
_entry.id   AF-A0A914V560-F1
#
_cell.length_a   1.000
_cell.length_b   1.000
_cell.length_c   1.000
_cell.angle_alpha   90.00
_cell.angle_beta   90.00
_cell.angle_gamma   90.00
#
_symmetry.space_group_name_H-M   'P 1'
#
loop_
_entity.id
_entity.type
_entity.pdbx_description
1 polymer ?
#
loop_
_entity_poly.entity_id
_entity_poly.type
_entity_poly.pdbx_seq_one_letter_code
_entity_poly.pdbx_strand_id
1 'polypeptide(L)'
;IMTLHYERCSKYYGTGNHYGVATEIEKRLSMILFYAIFDSLGSKPYDPELFGKALPCLTAIGSAISPDYTLTSGGEDEESIRTRNEDVYWVPKPIEVGNHELNNELNSMTNKFAEHFHDSWASRKLEKGWQHGEVYSRANMTHPRLKPFSMLKDAVNNFLRYQSTIL
;
A
#
# COMPACT_ATOMS: atom_id res chain seq x y z
N ILE A 1 6.26 6.47 -4.26
CA ILE A 1 5.46 5.32 -4.75
C ILE A 1 4.97 5.57 -6.18
N MET A 2 4.24 6.66 -6.46
CA MET A 2 3.78 6.95 -7.83
C MET A 2 4.90 7.16 -8.85
N THR A 3 5.95 7.91 -8.53
CA THR A 3 7.12 8.09 -9.42
C THR A 3 7.68 6.75 -9.90
N LEU A 4 7.92 5.83 -8.96
CA LEU A 4 8.43 4.49 -9.27
C LEU A 4 7.46 3.64 -10.12
N HIS A 5 6.15 3.80 -9.92
CA HIS A 5 5.14 3.11 -10.74
C HIS A 5 5.24 3.54 -12.20
N TYR A 6 5.20 4.85 -12.47
CA TYR A 6 5.26 5.35 -13.85
C TYR A 6 6.63 5.15 -14.51
N GLU A 7 7.73 5.18 -13.75
CA GLU A 7 9.06 4.82 -14.27
C GLU A 7 9.15 3.34 -14.68
N ARG A 8 8.63 2.41 -13.86
CA ARG A 8 8.66 0.96 -14.14
C ARG A 8 7.66 0.54 -15.21
N CYS A 9 6.50 1.20 -15.21
CA CYS A 9 5.39 0.89 -16.11
C CYS A 9 5.33 1.85 -17.32
N SER A 10 6.35 2.68 -17.57
CA SER A 10 6.37 3.62 -18.70
C SER A 10 6.05 2.92 -20.03
N LYS A 11 6.62 1.72 -20.26
CA LYS A 11 6.33 0.91 -21.46
C LYS A 11 4.87 0.46 -21.53
N TYR A 12 4.23 0.16 -20.40
CA TYR A 12 2.82 -0.25 -20.35
C TYR A 12 1.89 0.88 -20.83
N TYR A 13 2.17 2.13 -20.45
CA TYR A 13 1.41 3.30 -20.89
C TYR A 13 1.78 3.81 -22.29
N GLY A 14 2.98 3.48 -22.79
CA GLY A 14 3.41 3.78 -24.15
C GLY A 14 3.15 2.63 -25.13
N THR A 15 4.22 1.92 -25.50
CA THR A 15 4.27 0.95 -26.60
C THR A 15 3.82 -0.47 -26.23
N GLY A 16 3.53 -0.74 -24.95
CA GLY A 16 3.23 -2.05 -24.39
C GLY A 16 4.42 -2.79 -23.80
N ASN A 17 4.13 -3.78 -22.95
CA ASN A 17 5.10 -4.75 -22.44
C ASN A 17 4.49 -6.17 -22.38
N HIS A 18 5.21 -7.13 -21.79
CA HIS A 18 4.75 -8.52 -21.65
C HIS A 18 3.44 -8.71 -20.87
N TYR A 19 3.01 -7.70 -20.10
CA TYR A 19 1.75 -7.68 -19.35
C TYR A 19 0.62 -6.99 -20.10
N GLY A 20 0.89 -6.45 -21.30
CA GLY A 20 -0.08 -5.78 -22.15
C GLY A 20 0.21 -4.29 -22.35
N VAL A 21 -0.82 -3.57 -22.76
CA VAL A 21 -0.81 -2.12 -23.01
C VAL A 21 -1.92 -1.51 -22.14
N ALA A 22 -1.68 -0.34 -21.58
CA ALA A 22 -2.69 0.41 -20.85
C ALA A 22 -3.91 0.68 -21.72
N THR A 23 -5.09 0.49 -21.13
CA THR A 23 -6.36 0.81 -21.76
C THR A 23 -6.51 2.32 -21.96
N GLU A 24 -7.43 2.71 -22.84
CA GLU A 24 -7.79 4.12 -23.08
C GLU A 24 -8.18 4.84 -21.77
N ILE A 25 -8.93 4.15 -20.92
CA ILE A 25 -9.42 4.67 -19.63
C ILE A 25 -8.23 4.90 -18.69
N GLU A 26 -7.30 3.95 -18.57
CA GLU A 26 -6.13 4.09 -17.70
C GLU A 26 -5.19 5.21 -18.14
N LYS A 27 -5.01 5.38 -19.45
CA LYS A 27 -4.23 6.48 -20.02
C LYS A 27 -4.89 7.83 -19.74
N ARG A 28 -6.22 7.92 -19.90
CA ARG A 28 -7.00 9.12 -19.59
C ARG A 28 -6.97 9.47 -18.10
N LEU A 29 -7.11 8.50 -17.21
CA LEU A 29 -7.01 8.73 -15.76
C LEU A 29 -5.62 9.21 -15.36
N SER A 30 -4.57 8.64 -15.95
CA SER A 30 -3.18 9.08 -15.74
C SER A 30 -2.98 10.53 -16.18
N MET A 31 -3.63 10.94 -17.27
CA MET A 31 -3.62 12.32 -17.78
C MET A 31 -4.37 13.29 -16.86
N ILE A 32 -5.56 12.92 -16.40
CA ILE A 32 -6.31 13.73 -15.42
C ILE A 32 -5.49 13.91 -14.14
N LEU A 33 -4.82 12.86 -13.69
CA LEU A 33 -3.92 12.92 -12.54
C LEU A 33 -2.73 13.86 -12.80
N PHE A 34 -2.14 13.84 -13.99
CA PHE A 34 -1.08 14.77 -14.39
C PHE A 34 -1.54 16.23 -14.26
N TYR A 35 -2.68 16.57 -14.87
CA TYR A 35 -3.22 17.94 -14.82
C TYR A 35 -3.62 18.35 -13.42
N ALA A 36 -4.25 17.47 -12.65
CA ALA A 36 -4.60 17.75 -11.26
C ALA A 36 -3.36 18.08 -10.39
N ILE A 37 -2.26 17.34 -10.57
CA ILE A 37 -1.00 17.64 -9.88
C ILE A 37 -0.38 18.93 -10.42
N PHE A 38 -0.34 19.11 -11.75
CA PHE A 38 0.20 20.29 -12.40
C PHE A 38 -0.49 21.58 -11.93
N ASP A 39 -1.82 21.64 -12.00
CA ASP A 39 -2.62 22.79 -11.57
C ASP A 39 -2.49 23.04 -10.07
N SER A 40 -2.49 21.97 -9.27
CA SER A 40 -2.29 22.09 -7.82
C SER A 40 -0.92 22.69 -7.48
N LEU A 41 0.14 22.30 -8.19
CA LEU A 41 1.47 22.87 -8.01
C LEU A 41 1.57 24.31 -8.56
N GLY A 42 0.96 24.58 -9.71
CA GLY A 42 0.97 25.90 -10.34
C GLY A 42 0.28 26.98 -9.51
N SER A 43 -0.70 26.59 -8.69
CA SER A 43 -1.40 27.49 -7.76
C SER A 43 -0.67 27.74 -6.43
N LYS A 44 0.40 26.99 -6.13
CA LYS A 44 1.13 27.05 -4.84
C LYS A 44 2.41 27.89 -4.95
N PRO A 45 2.77 28.63 -3.89
CA PRO A 45 4.10 29.25 -3.82
C PRO A 45 5.18 28.17 -3.83
N TYR A 46 6.35 28.49 -4.39
CA TYR A 46 7.44 27.54 -4.49
C TYR A 46 7.94 27.11 -3.11
N ASP A 47 7.92 25.79 -2.88
CA ASP A 47 8.47 25.11 -1.71
C ASP A 47 9.45 24.03 -2.17
N PRO A 48 10.76 24.16 -1.91
CA PRO A 48 11.77 23.21 -2.37
C PRO A 48 11.49 21.76 -1.95
N GLU A 49 10.92 21.54 -0.76
CA GLU A 49 10.71 20.18 -0.27
C GLU A 49 9.50 19.52 -0.93
N LEU A 50 8.41 20.30 -1.11
CA LEU A 50 7.22 19.85 -1.83
C LEU A 50 7.51 19.60 -3.31
N PHE A 51 8.11 20.57 -3.99
CA PHE A 51 8.41 20.49 -5.41
C PHE A 51 9.49 19.44 -5.70
N GLY A 52 10.48 19.27 -4.81
CA GLY A 52 11.49 18.23 -4.92
C GLY A 52 10.91 16.80 -4.90
N LYS A 53 9.76 16.60 -4.25
CA LYS A 53 9.03 15.32 -4.24
C LYS A 53 8.02 15.21 -5.39
N ALA A 54 7.37 16.32 -5.75
CA ALA A 54 6.28 16.32 -6.71
C ALA A 54 6.74 16.38 -8.18
N LEU A 55 7.79 17.15 -8.51
CA LEU A 55 8.29 17.29 -9.88
C LEU A 55 8.77 15.96 -10.49
N PRO A 56 9.52 15.08 -9.78
CA PRO A 56 9.87 13.77 -10.33
C PRO A 56 8.64 12.92 -10.66
N CYS A 57 7.60 13.01 -9.82
CA CYS A 57 6.33 12.32 -10.08
C CYS A 57 5.64 12.85 -11.34
N LEU A 58 5.58 14.17 -11.49
CA LEU A 58 4.97 14.83 -12.64
C LEU A 58 5.70 14.47 -13.94
N THR A 59 7.03 14.52 -13.94
CA THR A 59 7.88 14.12 -15.07
C THR A 59 7.69 12.65 -15.43
N ALA A 60 7.62 11.76 -14.44
CA ALA A 60 7.42 10.33 -14.67
C ALA A 60 6.06 10.05 -15.33
N ILE A 61 4.99 10.71 -14.89
CA ILE A 61 3.66 10.59 -15.51
C ILE A 61 3.69 11.15 -16.93
N GLY A 62 4.24 12.35 -17.13
CA GLY A 62 4.32 13.00 -18.44
C GLY A 62 5.15 12.21 -19.44
N SER A 63 6.18 11.48 -18.99
CA SER A 63 6.99 10.60 -19.85
C SER A 63 6.31 9.28 -20.19
N ALA A 64 5.31 8.86 -19.40
CA ALA A 64 4.58 7.62 -19.61
C ALA A 64 3.39 7.80 -20.57
N ILE A 65 2.83 9.00 -20.66
CA ILE A 65 1.68 9.34 -21.51
C ILE A 65 2.19 9.95 -22.82
N SER A 66 1.81 9.40 -23.98
CA SER A 66 2.16 10.00 -25.27
C SER A 66 1.58 11.42 -25.41
N PRO A 67 2.30 12.37 -26.04
CA PRO A 67 1.81 13.74 -26.27
C PRO A 67 0.52 13.76 -27.10
N ASP A 68 0.27 12.74 -27.92
CA ASP A 68 -0.93 12.62 -28.76
C ASP A 68 -2.24 12.44 -27.96
N TYR A 69 -2.19 12.07 -26.67
CA TYR A 69 -3.39 12.00 -25.81
C TYR A 69 -3.95 13.38 -25.45
N THR A 70 -3.17 14.44 -25.61
CA THR A 70 -3.65 15.82 -25.39
C THR A 70 -4.60 16.29 -26.51
N LEU A 71 -4.67 15.54 -27.61
CA LEU A 71 -5.43 15.89 -28.82
C LEU A 71 -6.71 15.07 -29.02
N THR A 72 -7.10 14.18 -28.09
CA THR A 72 -8.39 13.48 -28.15
C THR A 72 -9.54 14.42 -27.81
N SER A 73 -9.88 15.28 -28.78
CA SER A 73 -11.02 16.21 -28.79
C SER A 73 -12.39 15.52 -28.93
N GLY A 74 -12.54 14.27 -28.47
CA GLY A 74 -13.62 13.40 -28.94
C GLY A 74 -14.27 12.44 -27.94
N GLY A 75 -14.24 12.67 -26.62
CA GLY A 75 -14.94 11.76 -25.71
C GLY A 75 -15.19 12.30 -24.31
N GLU A 76 -16.47 12.55 -24.00
CA GLU A 76 -17.04 12.99 -22.71
C GLU A 76 -16.42 14.27 -22.12
N ASP A 77 -17.23 15.30 -21.95
CA ASP A 77 -16.83 16.61 -21.40
C ASP A 77 -16.02 16.46 -20.11
N GLU A 78 -14.91 17.18 -20.00
CA GLU A 78 -13.97 17.18 -18.88
C GLU A 78 -14.66 17.45 -17.52
N GLU A 79 -15.74 18.22 -17.56
CA GLU A 79 -16.63 18.51 -16.43
C GLU A 79 -17.44 17.29 -15.97
N SER A 80 -17.91 16.44 -16.90
CA SER A 80 -18.68 15.22 -16.59
C SER A 80 -17.87 14.18 -15.82
N ILE A 81 -16.55 14.14 -16.05
CA ILE A 81 -15.64 13.19 -15.38
C ILE A 81 -15.21 13.69 -14.01
N ARG A 82 -15.07 15.00 -13.81
CA ARG A 82 -14.85 15.57 -12.48
C ARG A 82 -16.05 15.27 -11.58
N THR A 83 -17.28 15.48 -12.06
CA THR A 83 -18.50 15.13 -11.30
C THR A 83 -18.68 13.63 -11.07
N ARG A 84 -18.20 12.74 -11.97
CA ARG A 84 -18.23 11.29 -11.73
C ARG A 84 -17.19 10.82 -10.69
N ASN A 85 -16.11 11.58 -10.49
CA ASN A 85 -14.98 11.18 -9.65
C ASN A 85 -14.93 11.87 -8.28
N GLU A 86 -15.75 12.88 -8.01
CA GLU A 86 -15.83 13.53 -6.69
C GLU A 86 -16.33 12.59 -5.57
N ASP A 87 -16.95 11.45 -5.93
CA ASP A 87 -17.47 10.47 -4.96
C ASP A 87 -16.77 9.10 -4.96
N VAL A 88 -15.69 8.90 -5.73
CA VAL A 88 -15.00 7.60 -5.73
C VAL A 88 -13.89 7.59 -4.69
N TYR A 89 -14.28 7.66 -3.42
CA TYR A 89 -13.42 7.20 -2.35
C TYR A 89 -13.03 5.75 -2.66
N TRP A 90 -11.73 5.43 -2.58
CA TRP A 90 -11.29 4.05 -2.73
C TRP A 90 -11.93 3.20 -1.62
N VAL A 91 -12.90 2.37 -2.01
CA VAL A 91 -13.51 1.39 -1.12
C VAL A 91 -12.84 0.04 -1.40
N PRO A 92 -11.97 -0.47 -0.50
CA PRO A 92 -11.42 -1.79 -0.67
C PRO A 92 -12.55 -2.82 -0.72
N LYS A 93 -12.46 -3.76 -1.67
CA LYS A 93 -13.34 -4.92 -1.74
C LYS A 93 -12.54 -6.15 -1.31
N PRO A 94 -12.31 -6.39 -0.01
CA PRO A 94 -11.61 -7.58 0.44
C PRO A 94 -12.39 -8.83 0.04
N ILE A 95 -11.65 -9.89 -0.26
CA ILE A 95 -12.24 -11.21 -0.49
C ILE A 95 -12.63 -11.79 0.87
N GLU A 96 -13.87 -12.27 0.99
CA GLU A 96 -14.33 -12.95 2.20
C GLU A 96 -13.60 -14.29 2.33
N VAL A 97 -12.78 -14.44 3.36
CA VAL A 97 -12.01 -15.66 3.65
C VAL A 97 -12.49 -16.41 4.90
N GLY A 98 -13.57 -15.95 5.54
CA GLY A 98 -14.07 -16.48 6.81
C GLY A 98 -14.72 -17.86 6.73
N ASN A 99 -15.21 -18.25 5.55
CA ASN A 99 -15.94 -19.51 5.35
C ASN A 99 -15.03 -20.68 4.91
N HIS A 100 -13.72 -20.48 4.91
CA HIS A 100 -12.76 -21.50 4.50
C HIS A 100 -12.00 -22.04 5.71
N GLU A 101 -12.27 -23.29 6.05
CA GLU A 101 -11.50 -24.00 7.07
C GLU A 101 -10.16 -24.47 6.49
N LEU A 102 -9.07 -24.11 7.15
CA LEU A 102 -7.76 -24.65 6.83
C LEU A 102 -7.71 -26.13 7.20
N ASN A 103 -7.09 -26.95 6.36
CA ASN A 103 -6.83 -28.34 6.71
C ASN A 103 -5.80 -28.45 7.86
N ASN A 104 -5.68 -29.63 8.46
CA ASN A 104 -4.79 -29.84 9.61
C ASN A 104 -3.31 -29.56 9.32
N GLU A 105 -2.85 -29.83 8.10
CA GLU A 105 -1.47 -29.58 7.69
C GLU A 105 -1.17 -28.08 7.63
N LEU A 106 -2.05 -27.30 7.00
CA LEU A 106 -1.96 -25.84 6.94
C LEU A 106 -2.08 -25.22 8.33
N ASN A 107 -2.99 -25.71 9.18
CA ASN A 107 -3.05 -25.26 10.58
C ASN A 107 -1.75 -25.52 11.34
N SER A 108 -1.11 -26.68 11.14
CA SER A 108 0.18 -27.00 11.74
C SER A 108 1.29 -26.07 11.24
N MET A 109 1.31 -25.81 9.93
CA MET A 109 2.26 -24.88 9.31
C MET A 109 2.08 -23.45 9.82
N THR A 110 0.84 -22.96 9.89
CA THR A 110 0.49 -21.64 10.43
C THR A 110 0.93 -21.49 11.88
N ASN A 111 0.74 -22.53 12.71
CA ASN A 111 1.22 -22.53 14.10
C ASN A 111 2.74 -22.38 14.20
N LYS A 112 3.49 -23.19 13.46
CA LYS A 112 4.97 -23.12 13.43
C LYS A 112 5.47 -21.76 12.93
N PHE A 113 4.79 -21.22 11.92
CA PHE A 113 5.11 -19.89 11.39
C PHE A 113 4.87 -18.80 12.44
N ALA A 114 3.72 -18.84 13.11
CA ALA A 114 3.39 -17.89 14.18
C ALA A 114 4.38 -17.97 15.36
N GLU A 115 4.80 -19.18 15.74
CA GLU A 115 5.83 -19.42 16.74
C GLU A 115 7.17 -18.78 16.34
N HIS A 116 7.65 -19.06 15.12
CA HIS A 116 8.91 -18.48 14.62
C HIS A 116 8.90 -16.94 14.61
N PHE A 117 7.76 -16.33 14.21
CA PHE A 117 7.61 -14.88 14.25
C PHE A 117 7.61 -14.32 15.68
N HIS A 118 6.96 -15.02 16.61
CA HIS A 118 6.95 -14.65 18.02
C HIS A 118 8.36 -14.72 18.61
N ASP A 119 9.12 -15.77 18.32
CA ASP A 119 10.50 -15.93 18.77
C ASP A 119 11.40 -14.83 18.21
N SER A 120 11.24 -14.50 16.93
CA SER A 120 11.97 -13.40 16.28
C SER A 120 11.62 -12.03 16.88
N TRP A 121 10.38 -11.82 17.29
CA TRP A 121 9.96 -10.61 18.00
C TRP A 121 10.50 -10.57 19.44
N ALA A 122 10.38 -11.68 20.16
CA ALA A 122 10.81 -11.81 21.55
C ALA A 122 12.32 -11.64 21.67
N SER A 123 13.11 -12.28 20.79
CA SER A 123 14.57 -12.15 20.75
C SER A 123 15.00 -10.67 20.64
N ARG A 124 14.48 -9.94 19.65
CA ARG A 124 14.78 -8.49 19.48
C ARG A 124 14.36 -7.62 20.66
N LYS A 125 13.35 -8.05 21.42
CA LYS A 125 12.91 -7.35 22.63
C LYS A 125 13.85 -7.64 23.79
N LEU A 126 14.23 -8.90 24.00
CA LEU A 126 15.19 -9.34 25.01
C LEU A 126 16.57 -8.69 24.79
N GLU A 127 17.05 -8.63 23.55
CA GLU A 127 18.29 -7.93 23.16
C GLU A 127 18.27 -6.45 23.55
N LYS A 128 17.09 -5.83 23.52
CA LYS A 128 16.88 -4.43 23.91
C LYS A 128 16.66 -4.27 25.42
N GLY A 129 16.81 -5.31 26.23
CA GLY A 129 16.64 -5.27 27.68
C GLY A 129 15.18 -5.37 28.14
N TRP A 130 14.25 -5.74 27.26
CA TRP A 130 12.87 -6.01 27.70
C TRP A 130 12.80 -7.35 28.44
N GLN A 131 11.93 -7.42 29.44
CA GLN A 131 11.71 -8.61 30.26
C GLN A 131 10.21 -8.93 30.38
N HIS A 132 9.90 -10.14 30.84
CA HIS A 132 8.52 -10.51 31.14
C HIS A 132 7.99 -9.66 32.31
N GLY A 133 6.71 -9.29 32.24
CA GLY A 133 5.98 -8.75 33.38
C GLY A 133 4.48 -8.71 33.09
N GLU A 134 3.65 -8.90 34.09
CA GLU A 134 2.19 -9.01 33.96
C GLU A 134 1.53 -7.78 33.29
N VAL A 135 2.19 -6.62 33.36
CA VAL A 135 1.73 -5.36 32.76
C VAL A 135 2.83 -4.80 31.85
N TYR A 136 2.41 -4.19 30.73
CA TYR A 136 3.31 -3.46 29.86
C TYR A 136 3.84 -2.20 30.57
N SER A 137 5.16 -2.06 30.64
CA SER A 137 5.80 -0.83 31.15
C SER A 137 7.02 -0.51 30.32
N ARG A 138 7.06 0.70 29.75
CA ARG A 138 8.25 1.20 29.07
C ARG A 138 9.35 1.59 30.05
N ALA A 139 8.99 2.13 31.22
CA ALA A 139 9.94 2.53 32.25
C ALA A 139 10.68 1.32 32.86
N ASN A 140 9.94 0.23 33.13
CA ASN A 140 10.50 -1.00 33.70
C ASN A 140 10.89 -2.03 32.62
N MET A 141 10.70 -1.66 31.34
CA MET A 141 10.93 -2.51 30.17
C MET A 141 10.21 -3.87 30.23
N THR A 142 8.99 -3.93 30.74
CA THR A 142 8.21 -5.17 30.87
C THR A 142 7.19 -5.34 29.76
N HIS A 143 6.99 -6.57 29.29
CA HIS A 143 5.94 -6.91 28.33
C HIS A 143 5.24 -8.25 28.67
N PRO A 144 3.89 -8.29 28.79
CA PRO A 144 3.14 -9.48 29.25
C PRO A 144 3.13 -10.66 28.30
N ARG A 145 3.59 -10.43 27.06
CA ARG A 145 3.71 -11.44 26.01
C ARG A 145 5.12 -11.99 25.84
N LEU A 146 6.11 -11.51 26.60
CA LEU A 146 7.46 -12.10 26.60
C LEU A 146 7.46 -13.40 27.43
N LYS A 147 6.77 -14.40 26.92
CA LYS A 147 6.67 -15.76 27.47
C LYS A 147 6.62 -16.76 26.31
N PRO A 148 6.82 -18.06 26.56
CA PRO A 148 6.77 -19.08 25.52
C PRO A 148 5.47 -18.99 24.70
N PHE A 149 5.58 -19.19 23.38
CA PHE A 149 4.45 -19.08 22.45
C PHE A 149 3.27 -19.98 22.86
N SER A 150 3.56 -21.17 23.38
CA SER A 150 2.57 -22.13 23.92
C SER A 150 1.73 -21.59 25.10
N MET A 151 2.20 -20.55 25.81
CA MET A 151 1.48 -19.92 26.92
C MET A 151 0.60 -18.74 26.49
N LEU A 152 0.62 -18.37 25.22
CA LEU A 152 -0.28 -17.39 24.63
C LEU A 152 -1.56 -18.13 24.22
N LYS A 153 -2.57 -18.17 25.10
CA LYS A 153 -3.89 -18.76 24.81
C LYS A 153 -4.40 -18.22 23.46
N ASP A 154 -4.75 -19.14 22.56
CA ASP A 154 -5.13 -18.94 21.15
C ASP A 154 -4.08 -18.26 20.27
N ALA A 155 -2.95 -18.94 20.10
CA ALA A 155 -1.77 -18.45 19.40
C ALA A 155 -2.01 -18.15 17.89
N VAL A 156 -2.95 -18.86 17.24
CA VAL A 156 -3.35 -18.62 15.83
C VAL A 156 -4.24 -17.38 15.69
N ASN A 157 -5.29 -17.26 16.51
CA ASN A 157 -6.22 -16.13 16.47
C ASN A 157 -5.50 -14.81 16.77
N ASN A 158 -4.51 -14.87 17.67
CA ASN A 158 -3.66 -13.74 17.96
C ASN A 158 -2.73 -13.37 16.79
N PHE A 159 -2.18 -14.34 16.05
CA PHE A 159 -1.37 -14.07 14.86
C PHE A 159 -2.18 -13.36 13.75
N LEU A 160 -3.41 -13.80 13.48
CA LEU A 160 -4.29 -13.13 12.51
C LEU A 160 -4.61 -11.68 12.92
N ARG A 161 -4.80 -11.43 14.21
CA ARG A 161 -4.95 -10.07 14.78
C ARG A 161 -3.68 -9.22 14.66
N TYR A 162 -2.51 -9.84 14.76
CA TYR A 162 -1.24 -9.13 14.61
C TYR A 162 -0.98 -8.64 13.18
N GLN A 163 -1.32 -9.44 12.18
CA GLN A 163 -1.20 -9.03 10.77
C GLN A 163 -2.17 -7.89 10.42
N SER A 164 -3.39 -7.91 10.99
CA SER A 164 -4.39 -6.85 10.78
C SER A 164 -4.11 -5.55 11.55
N THR A 165 -3.10 -5.52 12.42
CA THR A 165 -2.64 -4.28 13.09
C THR A 165 -1.33 -3.73 12.48
N ILE A 166 -0.68 -4.51 11.61
CA ILE A 166 0.62 -4.15 10.99
C ILE A 166 0.48 -3.75 9.51
N LEU A 167 -0.68 -4.00 8.90
CA LEU A 167 -1.10 -3.45 7.60
C LEU A 167 -2.09 -2.30 7.81
#